data_AF-G1PYE4-F1
#
_entry.id   AF-G1PYE4-F1
#
_cell.length_a   1.000
_cell.length_b   1.000
_cell.length_c   1.000
_cell.angle_alpha   90.00
_cell.angle_beta   90.00
_cell.angle_gamma   90.00
#
_symmetry.space_group_name_H-M   'P 1'
#
loop_
_entity.id
_entity.type
_entity.pdbx_description
1 polymer ?
#
loop_
_entity_poly.entity_id
_entity_poly.type
_entity_poly.pdbx_seq_one_letter_code
_entity_poly.pdbx_strand_id
1 'polypeptide(L)' 'ELTLECSQNMNHISMYWYRQDPGYGLQLIYYSNGIRTIAKGDVPEGYRVSRSELKYFPLTLESASTNQTSVYFCASSD' A
#
# COMPACT_ATOMS: atom_id res chain seq x y z
N GLU A 1 0.81 -12.63 -10.14
CA GLU A 1 0.27 -11.43 -9.49
C GLU A 1 -0.42 -11.85 -8.19
N LEU A 2 -0.22 -11.08 -7.12
CA LEU A 2 -0.82 -11.30 -5.79
C LEU A 2 -1.38 -9.97 -5.29
N THR A 3 -2.60 -9.95 -4.76
CA THR A 3 -3.20 -8.75 -4.17
C THR A 3 -3.33 -8.90 -2.67
N LEU A 4 -2.81 -7.90 -1.94
CA LEU A 4 -2.99 -7.72 -0.52
C LEU A 4 -4.15 -6.76 -0.28
N GLU A 5 -5.11 -7.19 0.53
CA GLU A 5 -6.27 -6.40 0.89
C GLU A 5 -5.99 -5.55 2.12
N CYS A 6 -6.44 -4.30 2.10
CA CYS A 6 -6.49 -3.44 3.27
C CYS A 6 -7.81 -2.69 3.31
N SER A 7 -8.44 -2.68 4.48
CA SER A 7 -9.69 -1.97 4.71
C SER A 7 -9.74 -1.28 6.07
N GLN A 8 -10.53 -0.21 6.15
CA GLN A 8 -10.75 0.56 7.36
C GLN A 8 -12.22 0.96 7.51
N ASN A 9 -12.70 1.17 8.74
CA ASN A 9 -14.07 1.62 9.04
C ASN A 9 -14.11 2.87 9.92
N MET A 10 -13.02 3.62 9.95
CA MET A 10 -12.79 4.83 10.75
C MET A 10 -13.10 6.13 9.99
N ASN A 11 -13.51 6.05 8.71
CA ASN A 11 -13.70 7.20 7.80
C ASN A 11 -12.42 8.00 7.48
N HIS A 12 -11.25 7.43 7.80
CA HIS A 12 -9.95 7.96 7.45
C HIS A 12 -9.82 8.25 5.95
N ILE A 13 -9.40 9.47 5.61
CA ILE A 13 -9.24 9.93 4.22
C ILE A 13 -7.99 9.28 3.62
N SER A 14 -6.90 9.28 4.37
CA SER A 14 -5.61 8.80 3.91
C SER A 14 -5.38 7.32 4.22
N MET A 15 -4.78 6.60 3.28
CA MET A 15 -4.26 5.25 3.52
C MET A 15 -2.89 5.07 2.88
N TYR A 16 -2.12 4.16 3.45
CA TYR A 16 -0.70 3.98 3.16
C TYR A 16 -0.37 2.51 3.08
N TRP A 17 0.54 2.16 2.17
CA TRP A 17 1.20 0.87 2.12
C TRP A 17 2.68 1.02 2.38
N TYR A 18 3.19 0.19 3.27
CA TYR A 18 4.60 0.09 3.58
C TYR A 18 5.08 -1.34 3.38
N ARG A 19 6.37 -1.48 3.06
CA ARG A 19 7.11 -2.72 3.25
C ARG A 19 8.18 -2.53 4.33
N GLN A 20 8.54 -3.61 4.99
CA GLN A 20 9.63 -3.65 5.95
C GLN A 20 10.54 -4.83 5.65
N ASP A 21 11.74 -4.53 5.18
CA ASP A 21 12.79 -5.50 4.95
C ASP A 21 13.69 -5.63 6.20
N PRO A 22 14.28 -6.82 6.46
CA PRO A 22 15.16 -7.01 7.62
C PRO A 22 16.29 -5.98 7.68
N GLY A 23 16.39 -5.26 8.79
CA GLY A 23 17.40 -4.22 9.01
C GLY A 23 17.04 -2.83 8.45
N TYR A 24 15.87 -2.68 7.80
CA TYR A 24 15.36 -1.40 7.32
C TYR A 24 14.15 -0.93 8.15
N GLY A 25 13.92 0.38 8.14
CA GLY A 25 12.69 0.97 8.63
C GLY A 25 11.51 0.68 7.68
N LEU A 26 10.33 1.23 8.01
CA LEU A 26 9.21 1.23 7.07
C LEU A 26 9.58 2.04 5.83
N GLN A 27 9.39 1.44 4.65
CA GLN A 27 9.57 2.11 3.37
C GLN A 27 8.21 2.27 2.71
N LEU A 28 7.86 3.49 2.32
CA LEU A 28 6.55 3.77 1.75
C LEU A 28 6.51 3.23 0.31
N ILE A 29 5.48 2.44 -0.01
CA ILE A 29 5.25 1.93 -1.36
C ILE A 29 4.34 2.91 -2.11
N TYR A 30 3.15 3.15 -1.56
CA TYR A 30 2.14 4.05 -2.09
C TYR A 30 1.32 4.66 -0.95
N TYR A 31 0.73 5.81 -1.21
CA TYR A 31 -0.32 6.38 -0.39
C TYR A 31 -1.44 6.97 -1.23
N SER A 32 -2.55 7.26 -0.57
CA SER A 32 -3.75 7.86 -1.12
C SER A 32 -4.31 8.83 -0.10
N ASN A 33 -4.73 10.03 -0.51
CA ASN A 33 -5.39 11.06 0.30
C ASN A 33 -6.88 11.23 -0.08
N GLY A 34 -7.54 10.14 -0.50
CA GLY A 34 -8.95 10.14 -0.86
C GLY A 34 -9.25 9.31 -2.10
N ILE A 35 -10.54 9.21 -2.43
CA ILE A 35 -11.03 8.44 -3.58
C ILE A 35 -10.36 8.91 -4.87
N ARG A 36 -9.89 7.95 -5.69
CA ARG A 36 -9.17 8.15 -6.96
C ARG A 36 -7.85 8.91 -6.85
N THR A 37 -7.30 9.07 -5.64
CA THR A 37 -5.97 9.65 -5.45
C THR A 37 -4.96 8.55 -5.17
N ILE A 38 -3.82 8.60 -5.87
CA ILE A 38 -2.72 7.65 -5.71
C ILE A 38 -1.43 8.46 -5.83
N ALA A 39 -0.49 8.23 -4.92
CA ALA A 39 0.83 8.85 -4.95
C ALA A 39 1.90 7.81 -4.63
N LYS A 40 2.99 7.85 -5.40
CA LYS A 40 4.15 6.98 -5.24
C LYS A 40 4.90 7.32 -3.94
N GLY A 41 5.37 6.29 -3.24
CA GLY A 41 6.31 6.41 -2.13
C GLY A 41 7.76 6.26 -2.56
N ASP A 42 8.59 5.77 -1.64
CA ASP A 42 10.02 5.54 -1.82
C ASP A 42 10.30 4.35 -2.76
N VAL A 43 9.46 3.30 -2.70
CA VAL A 43 9.66 2.02 -3.40
C VAL A 43 8.40 1.54 -4.14
N PRO A 44 7.89 2.31 -5.13
CA PRO A 44 6.63 2.01 -5.81
C PRO A 44 6.73 0.96 -6.92
N GLU A 45 7.94 0.62 -7.36
CA GLU A 45 8.17 -0.19 -8.56
C GLU A 45 7.84 -1.66 -8.33
N GLY A 46 7.15 -2.29 -9.30
CA GLY A 46 6.64 -3.65 -9.18
C GLY A 46 5.33 -3.77 -8.38
N TYR A 47 4.70 -2.64 -8.06
CA TYR A 47 3.44 -2.57 -7.32
C TYR A 47 2.41 -1.70 -8.02
N ARG A 48 1.14 -2.07 -7.87
CA ARG A 48 -0.02 -1.30 -8.31
C ARG A 48 -1.00 -1.16 -7.15
N VAL A 49 -1.66 -0.02 -7.06
CA VAL A 49 -2.73 0.23 -6.07
C VAL A 49 -3.97 0.79 -6.75
N SER A 50 -5.10 0.72 -6.06
CA SER A 50 -6.32 1.43 -6.47
C SER A 50 -7.04 2.00 -5.26
N ARG A 51 -7.73 3.13 -5.44
CA ARG A 51 -8.59 3.74 -4.41
C ARG A 51 -9.97 4.06 -4.97
N SER A 52 -10.77 3.04 -5.23
CA SER A 52 -12.15 3.20 -5.71
C SER A 52 -13.10 3.74 -4.63
N GLU A 53 -12.85 3.37 -3.36
CA GLU A 53 -13.68 3.72 -2.20
C GLU A 53 -12.79 4.15 -1.02
N LEU A 54 -13.29 4.99 -0.11
CA LEU A 54 -12.52 5.40 1.08
C LEU A 54 -12.15 4.22 1.97
N LYS A 55 -12.97 3.17 1.99
CA LYS A 55 -12.80 2.02 2.87
C LYS A 55 -11.64 1.11 2.47
N TYR A 56 -11.30 1.00 1.18
CA TYR A 56 -10.40 -0.02 0.68
C TYR A 56 -9.19 0.58 -0.02
N PHE A 57 -8.02 0.03 0.21
CA PHE A 57 -6.81 0.40 -0.52
C PHE A 57 -6.00 -0.86 -0.81
N PRO A 58 -6.36 -1.67 -1.83
CA PRO A 58 -5.63 -2.89 -2.16
C PRO A 58 -4.25 -2.58 -2.80
N LEU A 59 -3.28 -3.44 -2.52
CA LEU A 59 -1.93 -3.42 -3.11
C LEU A 59 -1.69 -4.70 -3.90
N THR A 60 -1.45 -4.56 -5.20
CA THR A 60 -1.16 -5.65 -6.11
C THR A 60 0.33 -5.70 -6.43
N LEU A 61 0.95 -6.85 -6.18
CA LEU A 61 2.32 -7.17 -6.54
C LEU A 61 2.31 -7.74 -7.97
N GLU A 62 2.95 -7.02 -8.90
CA GLU A 62 2.92 -7.36 -10.34
C GLU A 62 3.57 -8.73 -10.63
N SER A 63 4.54 -9.12 -9.80
CA SER A 63 5.19 -10.43 -9.81
C SER A 63 5.23 -10.99 -8.39
N ALA A 64 5.35 -12.31 -8.25
CA ALA A 64 5.65 -12.96 -6.97
C ALA A 64 7.14 -13.28 -6.93
N SER A 65 7.98 -12.24 -7.07
CA SER A 65 9.43 -12.41 -7.10
C SER A 65 10.02 -12.41 -5.68
N THR A 66 11.21 -13.01 -5.52
CA THR A 66 11.96 -12.95 -4.26
C THR A 66 12.25 -11.51 -3.82
N ASN A 67 12.34 -10.56 -4.77
CA ASN A 67 12.54 -9.14 -4.49
C ASN A 67 11.32 -8.47 -3.81
N GLN A 68 10.16 -9.11 -3.86
CA GLN A 68 8.93 -8.68 -3.20
C GLN A 68 8.64 -9.50 -1.93
N THR A 69 9.59 -10.30 -1.46
CA THR A 69 9.46 -10.98 -0.16
C THR A 69 9.78 -9.99 0.97
N SER A 70 8.75 -9.55 1.67
CA SER A 70 8.84 -8.54 2.74
C SER A 70 7.66 -8.67 3.69
N VAL A 71 7.70 -7.99 4.83
CA VAL A 71 6.51 -7.77 5.66
C VAL A 71 5.79 -6.54 5.15
N TYR A 72 4.50 -6.66 4.86
CA TYR A 72 3.68 -5.59 4.33
C TYR A 72 2.77 -5.04 5.42
N PHE A 73 2.73 -3.71 5.55
CA PHE A 73 1.87 -3.01 6.49
C PHE A 73 0.95 -2.06 5.75
N CYS A 74 -0.31 -2.03 6.18
CA CYS A 74 -1.24 -0.99 5.79
C CYS A 74 -1.60 -0.11 6.98
N ALA A 75 -1.74 1.19 6.75
CA ALA A 75 -2.16 2.16 7.75
C ALA A 75 -3.18 3.14 7.16
N SER A 76 -3.89 3.85 8.03
CA SER A 76 -4.86 4.88 7.64
C SER A 76 -4.84 6.05 8.63
N SER A 77 -5.20 7.25 8.15
CA SER A 77 -5.33 8.48 8.94
C SER A 77 -6.48 9.33 8.39
N ASP A 78 -7.12 10.10 9.27
CA ASP A 78 -7.95 11.24 8.87
C ASP A 78 -7.15 12.25 8.03
#